data_AF-A0A0A0BN00-F1
#
_entry.id   AF-A0A0A0BN00-F1
#
_cell.length_a   1.000
_cell.length_b   1.000
_cell.length_c   1.000
_cell.angle_alpha   90.00
_cell.angle_beta   90.00
_cell.angle_gamma   90.00
#
_symmetry.space_group_name_H-M   'P 1'
#
loop_
_entity.id
_entity.type
_entity.pdbx_description
1 polymer ?
#
loop_
_entity_poly.entity_id
_entity_poly.type
_entity_poly.pdbx_seq_one_letter_code
_entity_poly.pdbx_strand_id
1 'polypeptide(L)'
;RDTLRLEAGMPLYGHELTATTTPHDAGLGRVVRLGKTDTDGQPVPFVGREALAARAVAPPARVLVGLRGEGRRAPRAGYEVRTPTGATAGEVTSGVLSPTLGVPVAMAYVTPEVAVEGTDLVVDVRGRDLPVVVTPLPFYRRARD
;
A
#
# COMPACT_ATOMS: atom_id res chain seq x y z
N ARG A 1 10.17 -12.24 10.43
CA ARG A 1 8.72 -12.40 10.18
C ARG A 1 8.18 -11.24 9.34
N ASP A 2 8.46 -9.99 9.73
CA ASP A 2 7.95 -8.79 9.01
C ASP A 2 8.51 -8.58 7.60
N THR A 3 9.72 -9.05 7.35
CA THR A 3 10.33 -8.98 6.02
C THR A 3 9.55 -9.79 4.99
N LEU A 4 9.22 -11.06 5.29
CA LEU A 4 8.55 -11.96 4.34
C LEU A 4 7.15 -11.47 3.97
N ARG A 5 6.39 -10.92 4.94
CA ARG A 5 5.06 -10.37 4.65
C ARG A 5 5.15 -9.13 3.77
N LEU A 6 6.15 -8.28 3.98
CA LEU A 6 6.35 -7.09 3.18
C LEU A 6 6.79 -7.45 1.77
N GLU A 7 7.74 -8.37 1.60
CA GLU A 7 8.14 -8.90 0.30
C GLU A 7 6.96 -9.51 -0.46
N ALA A 8 6.07 -10.22 0.23
CA ALA A 8 4.83 -10.76 -0.32
C ALA A 8 3.69 -9.73 -0.48
N GLY A 9 3.95 -8.44 -0.22
CA GLY A 9 2.96 -7.37 -0.35
C GLY A 9 1.72 -7.53 0.54
N MET A 10 1.87 -8.19 1.70
CA MET A 10 0.75 -8.45 2.62
C MET A 10 0.61 -7.29 3.63
N PRO A 11 -0.54 -6.60 3.64
CA PRO A 11 -0.86 -5.56 4.63
C PRO A 11 -0.85 -6.10 6.06
N LEU A 12 -0.38 -5.29 7.01
CA LEU A 12 -0.39 -5.60 8.45
C LEU A 12 -1.30 -4.61 9.20
N TYR A 13 -2.11 -5.13 10.14
CA TYR A 13 -2.90 -4.29 11.04
C TYR A 13 -1.99 -3.48 11.98
N GLY A 14 -2.30 -2.20 12.16
CA GLY A 14 -1.44 -1.23 12.83
C GLY A 14 -0.46 -0.53 11.88
N HIS A 15 -0.42 -0.93 10.60
CA HIS A 15 0.40 -0.31 9.56
C HIS A 15 -0.50 0.10 8.38
N GLU A 16 -0.62 -0.77 7.38
CA GLU A 16 -1.47 -0.52 6.21
C GLU A 16 -2.97 -0.60 6.54
N LEU A 17 -3.33 -1.44 7.52
CA LEU A 17 -4.72 -1.58 7.97
C LEU A 17 -4.88 -0.95 9.35
N THR A 18 -5.79 0.00 9.47
CA THR A 18 -6.08 0.68 10.74
C THR A 18 -7.60 0.91 10.87
N ALA A 19 -8.05 1.48 11.99
CA ALA A 19 -9.44 1.90 12.13
C ALA A 19 -9.82 3.07 11.20
N THR A 20 -8.84 3.74 10.57
CA THR A 20 -9.07 4.91 9.70
C THR A 20 -8.84 4.60 8.21
N THR A 21 -8.47 3.36 7.87
CA THR A 21 -8.33 2.91 6.48
C THR A 21 -9.38 1.87 6.14
N THR A 22 -9.78 1.83 4.87
CA THR A 22 -10.70 0.82 4.34
C THR A 22 -9.94 -0.25 3.55
N PRO A 23 -10.54 -1.44 3.35
CA PRO A 23 -9.98 -2.44 2.44
C PRO A 23 -9.74 -1.90 1.03
N HIS A 24 -10.54 -0.93 0.57
CA HIS A 24 -10.36 -0.32 -0.74
C HIS A 24 -9.06 0.50 -0.82
N ASP A 25 -8.73 1.24 0.23
CA ASP A 25 -7.48 2.02 0.29
C ASP A 25 -6.26 1.08 0.21
N ALA A 26 -6.32 -0.06 0.90
CA ALA A 26 -5.25 -1.06 0.94
C ALA A 26 -5.19 -2.01 -0.28
N GLY A 27 -5.93 -1.73 -1.36
CA GLY A 27 -5.99 -2.62 -2.54
C GLY A 27 -6.69 -3.97 -2.30
N LEU A 28 -7.37 -4.12 -1.16
CA LEU A 28 -8.12 -5.31 -0.76
C LEU A 28 -9.60 -5.24 -1.12
N GLY A 29 -10.05 -4.27 -1.92
CA GLY A 29 -11.47 -4.14 -2.30
C GLY A 29 -12.11 -5.43 -2.82
N ARG A 30 -11.33 -6.28 -3.50
CA ARG A 30 -11.78 -7.61 -3.99
C ARG A 30 -12.22 -8.59 -2.90
N VAL A 31 -11.83 -8.39 -1.63
CA VAL A 31 -12.25 -9.27 -0.51
C VAL A 31 -13.61 -8.87 0.05
N VAL A 32 -14.07 -7.64 -0.22
CA VAL A 32 -15.36 -7.13 0.21
C VAL A 32 -16.45 -7.67 -0.72
N ARG A 33 -17.30 -8.56 -0.21
CA ARG A 33 -18.33 -9.27 -1.00
C ARG A 33 -19.66 -8.50 -1.02
N LEU A 34 -19.67 -7.33 -1.66
CA LEU A 34 -20.88 -6.48 -1.77
C LEU A 34 -22.03 -7.13 -2.54
N GLY A 35 -21.71 -8.00 -3.51
CA GLY A 35 -22.68 -8.73 -4.34
C GLY A 35 -23.13 -10.08 -3.79
N LYS A 36 -22.77 -10.44 -2.55
CA LYS A 36 -23.27 -11.67 -1.92
C LYS A 36 -24.77 -11.49 -1.61
N THR A 37 -25.59 -12.42 -2.08
CA THR A 37 -27.03 -12.45 -1.79
C THR A 37 -27.40 -13.65 -0.91
N ASP A 38 -28.52 -13.53 -0.19
CA ASP A 38 -29.15 -14.64 0.52
C ASP A 38 -30.02 -15.48 -0.43
N THR A 39 -30.80 -16.41 0.14
CA THR A 39 -31.68 -17.33 -0.60
C THR A 39 -32.81 -16.62 -1.33
N ASP A 40 -33.21 -15.43 -0.87
CA ASP A 40 -34.30 -14.64 -1.45
C ASP A 40 -33.77 -13.58 -2.44
N GLY A 41 -32.48 -13.66 -2.79
CA GLY A 41 -31.82 -12.74 -3.69
C GLY A 41 -31.52 -11.37 -3.08
N GLN A 42 -31.72 -11.18 -1.78
CA GLN A 42 -31.43 -9.92 -1.11
C GLN A 42 -29.93 -9.83 -0.75
N PRO A 43 -29.32 -8.64 -0.76
CA PRO A 43 -27.93 -8.51 -0.36
C PRO A 43 -27.70 -8.91 1.10
N VAL A 44 -26.68 -9.74 1.35
CA VAL A 44 -26.34 -10.17 2.71
C VAL A 44 -25.80 -8.98 3.52
N PRO A 45 -26.41 -8.64 4.67
CA PRO A 45 -25.94 -7.55 5.51
C PRO A 45 -24.66 -7.93 6.27
N PHE A 46 -23.81 -6.93 6.52
CA PHE A 46 -22.66 -7.03 7.42
C PHE A 46 -22.28 -5.64 7.94
N VAL A 47 -21.56 -5.59 9.05
CA VAL A 47 -21.16 -4.32 9.69
C VAL A 47 -20.29 -3.51 8.72
N GLY A 48 -20.69 -2.27 8.45
CA GLY A 48 -19.97 -1.37 7.54
C GLY A 48 -20.26 -1.58 6.06
N ARG A 49 -21.23 -2.43 5.68
CA ARG A 49 -21.59 -2.70 4.27
C ARG A 49 -21.87 -1.43 3.48
N GLU A 50 -22.70 -0.53 4.00
CA GLU A 50 -23.09 0.70 3.29
C GLU A 50 -21.90 1.64 3.07
N ALA A 51 -21.07 1.83 4.08
CA ALA A 51 -19.86 2.64 3.98
C ALA A 51 -18.88 2.08 2.94
N LEU A 52 -18.68 0.75 2.92
CA LEU A 52 -17.84 0.11 1.91
C LEU A 52 -18.45 0.14 0.51
N ALA A 53 -19.78 0.05 0.38
CA ALA A 53 -20.46 0.21 -0.90
C ALA A 53 -20.28 1.62 -1.48
N ALA A 54 -20.43 2.65 -0.65
CA ALA A 54 -20.16 4.03 -1.04
C ALA A 54 -18.68 4.23 -1.42
N ARG A 55 -17.76 3.67 -0.61
CA ARG A 55 -16.32 3.76 -0.88
C ARG A 55 -15.91 3.07 -2.18
N ALA A 56 -16.56 1.97 -2.56
CA ALA A 56 -16.24 1.18 -3.75
C ALA A 56 -16.42 1.94 -5.07
N VAL A 57 -17.29 2.95 -5.10
CA VAL A 57 -17.57 3.76 -6.30
C VAL A 57 -16.96 5.16 -6.24
N ALA A 58 -16.46 5.58 -5.07
CA ALA A 58 -15.81 6.87 -4.89
C ALA A 58 -14.35 6.84 -5.38
N PRO A 59 -13.85 7.93 -6.00
CA PRO A 59 -12.43 8.08 -6.30
C PRO A 59 -11.58 7.87 -5.04
N PRO A 60 -10.40 7.22 -5.14
CA PRO A 60 -9.56 7.05 -3.97
C PRO A 60 -8.94 8.36 -3.52
N ALA A 61 -8.95 8.63 -2.22
CA ALA A 61 -8.19 9.76 -1.64
C ALA A 61 -6.70 9.40 -1.45
N ARG A 62 -6.41 8.11 -1.33
CA ARG A 62 -5.05 7.56 -1.18
C ARG A 62 -5.01 6.15 -1.75
N VAL A 63 -3.82 5.72 -2.18
CA VAL A 63 -3.56 4.40 -2.75
C VAL A 63 -2.38 3.78 -2.03
N LEU A 64 -2.52 2.53 -1.59
CA LEU A 64 -1.40 1.76 -1.06
C LEU A 64 -0.52 1.26 -2.22
N VAL A 65 0.74 1.67 -2.23
CA VAL A 65 1.72 1.27 -3.26
C VAL A 65 2.93 0.58 -2.64
N GLY A 66 3.64 -0.20 -3.46
CA GLY A 66 4.99 -0.64 -3.16
C GLY A 66 6.01 0.42 -3.60
N LEU A 67 7.07 0.60 -2.83
CA LEU A 67 8.21 1.46 -3.11
C LEU A 67 9.48 0.62 -3.08
N ARG A 68 10.33 0.79 -4.08
CA ARG A 68 11.65 0.18 -4.15
C ARG A 68 12.70 1.27 -4.22
N GLY A 69 13.67 1.26 -3.31
CA GLY A 69 14.81 2.17 -3.34
C GLY A 69 16.10 1.47 -3.76
N GLU A 70 17.19 2.23 -3.68
CA GLU A 70 18.54 1.75 -3.92
C GLU A 70 19.41 1.72 -2.65
N GLY A 71 20.56 1.06 -2.74
CA GLY A 71 21.51 0.97 -1.63
C GLY A 71 21.03 0.09 -0.48
N ARG A 72 21.31 0.50 0.76
CA ARG A 72 21.09 -0.33 1.97
C ARG A 72 20.18 0.31 3.02
N ARG A 73 19.72 1.54 2.80
CA ARG A 73 18.90 2.27 3.77
C ARG A 73 17.43 2.08 3.44
N ALA A 74 16.71 1.39 4.32
CA ALA A 74 15.27 1.24 4.18
C ALA A 74 14.52 2.41 4.84
N PRO A 75 13.48 2.95 4.18
CA PRO A 75 12.57 3.88 4.82
C PRO A 75 11.77 3.15 5.90
N ARG A 76 11.25 3.89 6.89
CA ARG A 76 10.50 3.36 8.03
C ARG A 76 9.12 4.00 8.09
N ALA A 77 8.22 3.37 8.83
CA ALA A 77 6.88 3.89 9.08
C ALA A 77 6.94 5.35 9.57
N GLY A 78 6.03 6.20 9.06
CA GLY A 78 5.94 7.62 9.39
C GLY A 78 6.87 8.53 8.58
N TYR A 79 7.70 8.01 7.68
CA TYR A 79 8.51 8.85 6.80
C TYR A 79 7.68 9.41 5.65
N GLU A 80 7.88 10.70 5.38
CA GLU A 80 7.17 11.43 4.33
C GLU A 80 7.64 10.95 2.95
N VAL A 81 6.67 10.70 2.06
CA VAL A 81 6.89 10.47 0.64
C VAL A 81 6.63 11.79 -0.08
N ARG A 82 7.53 12.17 -0.98
CA ARG A 82 7.48 13.40 -1.76
C ARG A 82 7.66 13.14 -3.24
N THR A 83 7.15 14.04 -4.06
CA THR A 83 7.51 14.13 -5.47
C THR A 83 8.98 14.56 -5.63
N PRO A 84 9.60 14.35 -6.80
CA PRO A 84 10.93 14.89 -7.08
C PRO A 84 11.02 16.43 -6.98
N THR A 85 9.89 17.13 -7.11
CA THR A 85 9.78 18.59 -6.92
C THR A 85 9.67 19.00 -5.44
N GLY A 86 9.64 18.04 -4.51
CA GLY A 86 9.59 18.27 -3.07
C GLY A 86 8.18 18.43 -2.48
N ALA A 87 7.12 18.24 -3.26
CA ALA A 87 5.75 18.28 -2.75
C ALA A 87 5.42 17.00 -1.98
N THR A 88 4.79 17.12 -0.80
CA THR A 88 4.30 15.97 -0.03
C THR A 88 3.29 15.18 -0.86
N ALA A 89 3.52 13.87 -0.96
CA ALA A 89 2.74 12.94 -1.78
C ALA A 89 2.21 11.75 -0.99
N GLY A 90 2.66 11.54 0.26
CA GLY A 90 2.21 10.42 1.06
C GLY A 90 3.08 10.12 2.28
N GLU A 91 2.90 8.92 2.81
CA GLU A 91 3.63 8.45 4.00
C GLU A 91 3.90 6.94 3.91
N VAL A 92 5.12 6.56 4.32
CA VAL A 92 5.53 5.16 4.45
C VAL A 92 4.83 4.51 5.64
N THR A 93 4.23 3.33 5.44
CA THR A 93 3.55 2.55 6.48
C THR A 93 4.41 1.39 7.01
N SER A 94 5.24 0.82 6.14
CA SER A 94 6.16 -0.28 6.45
C SER A 94 7.38 -0.22 5.55
N GLY A 95 8.57 -0.58 6.06
CA GLY A 95 9.76 -0.67 5.22
C GLY A 95 10.87 -1.52 5.83
N VAL A 96 11.60 -2.24 4.97
CA VAL A 96 12.72 -3.13 5.34
C VAL A 96 13.79 -3.14 4.24
N LEU A 97 15.01 -3.54 4.60
CA LEU A 97 15.97 -4.01 3.60
C LEU A 97 15.59 -5.46 3.26
N SER A 98 15.17 -5.72 2.02
CA SER A 98 14.79 -7.07 1.57
C SER A 98 16.04 -7.94 1.46
N PRO A 99 16.17 -9.04 2.23
CA PRO A 99 17.23 -10.01 2.07
C PRO A 99 17.13 -10.77 0.75
N THR A 100 15.91 -11.00 0.26
CA THR A 100 15.66 -11.72 -0.99
C THR A 100 16.08 -10.90 -2.21
N LEU A 101 15.76 -9.60 -2.22
CA LEU A 101 16.00 -8.72 -3.36
C LEU A 101 17.30 -7.91 -3.22
N GLY A 102 17.90 -7.86 -2.02
CA GLY A 102 19.12 -7.10 -1.75
C GLY A 102 18.94 -5.58 -1.71
N VAL A 103 17.71 -5.08 -1.79
CA VAL A 103 17.37 -3.65 -1.91
C VAL A 103 16.32 -3.23 -0.86
N PRO A 104 16.26 -1.94 -0.48
CA PRO A 104 15.20 -1.45 0.40
C PRO A 104 13.85 -1.47 -0.32
N VAL A 105 12.84 -2.00 0.37
CA VAL A 105 11.45 -2.03 -0.08
C VAL A 105 10.53 -1.51 1.02
N ALA A 106 9.43 -0.90 0.62
CA ALA A 106 8.45 -0.34 1.54
C ALA A 106 7.04 -0.32 0.96
N MET A 107 6.04 -0.29 1.82
CA MET A 107 4.68 0.08 1.45
C MET A 107 4.39 1.49 1.95
N ALA A 108 3.63 2.24 1.17
CA ALA A 108 3.25 3.61 1.50
C ALA A 108 1.85 3.92 0.98
N TYR A 109 1.14 4.78 1.69
CA TYR A 109 -0.04 5.45 1.14
C TYR A 109 0.42 6.70 0.42
N VAL A 110 0.05 6.82 -0.85
CA VAL A 110 0.32 8.01 -1.67
C VAL A 110 -0.96 8.56 -2.28
N THR A 111 -0.92 9.79 -2.77
CA THR A 111 -2.03 10.35 -3.53
C THR A 111 -2.20 9.63 -4.88
N PRO A 112 -3.41 9.55 -5.44
CA PRO A 112 -3.66 8.78 -6.67
C PRO A 112 -2.82 9.22 -7.87
N GLU A 113 -2.45 10.50 -7.94
CA GLU A 113 -1.75 11.11 -9.07
C GLU A 113 -0.32 10.55 -9.24
N VAL A 114 0.26 10.00 -8.17
CA VAL A 114 1.62 9.45 -8.17
C VAL A 114 1.66 7.94 -7.93
N ALA A 115 0.50 7.28 -7.94
CA ALA A 115 0.39 5.86 -7.63
C ALA A 115 0.76 4.91 -8.79
N VAL A 116 1.10 5.47 -9.97
CA VAL A 116 1.39 4.69 -11.17
C VAL A 116 2.73 3.97 -11.04
N GLU A 117 2.77 2.70 -11.43
CA GLU A 117 4.01 1.90 -11.50
C GLU A 117 5.10 2.62 -12.32
N GLY A 118 6.33 2.61 -11.81
CA GLY A 118 7.46 3.30 -12.43
C GLY A 118 7.58 4.79 -12.08
N THR A 119 6.65 5.35 -11.30
CA THR A 119 6.76 6.75 -10.85
C THR A 119 7.92 6.93 -9.88
N ASP A 120 8.79 7.90 -10.17
CA ASP A 120 9.89 8.31 -9.30
C ASP A 120 9.35 9.17 -8.14
N LEU A 121 9.76 8.82 -6.92
CA LEU A 121 9.43 9.52 -5.68
C LEU A 121 10.68 9.63 -4.79
N VAL A 122 10.56 10.42 -3.74
CA VAL A 122 11.61 10.61 -2.74
C VAL A 122 11.02 10.38 -1.35
N VAL A 123 11.68 9.58 -0.52
CA VAL A 123 11.33 9.47 0.90
C VAL A 123 12.29 10.32 1.73
N ASP A 124 11.76 11.18 2.59
CA ASP A 124 12.59 11.91 3.55
C ASP A 124 12.97 10.99 4.74
N VAL A 125 14.25 10.61 4.78
CA VAL A 125 14.83 9.84 5.88
C VAL A 125 15.63 10.75 6.80
N ARG A 126 14.91 11.51 7.63
CA ARG A 126 15.46 12.42 8.65
C ARG A 126 16.32 13.54 8.04
N GLY A 127 15.74 14.28 7.11
CA GLY A 127 16.39 15.36 6.36
C GLY A 127 17.30 14.86 5.23
N ARG A 128 17.15 13.60 4.79
CA ARG A 128 17.95 13.03 3.70
C ARG A 128 17.04 12.38 2.69
N ASP A 129 17.16 12.83 1.45
CA ASP A 129 16.41 12.28 0.33
C ASP A 129 16.88 10.86 0.02
N LEU A 130 15.92 9.94 0.02
CA LEU A 130 16.08 8.59 -0.47
C LEU A 130 15.21 8.41 -1.72
N PRO A 131 15.81 8.37 -2.93
CA PRO A 131 15.08 8.07 -4.15
C PRO A 131 14.44 6.68 -4.09
N VAL A 132 13.20 6.59 -4.53
CA VAL A 132 12.43 5.35 -4.62
C VAL A 132 11.55 5.36 -5.87
N VAL A 133 11.19 4.18 -6.36
CA VAL A 133 10.30 4.00 -7.51
C VAL A 133 9.06 3.23 -7.08
N VAL A 134 7.89 3.67 -7.51
CA VAL A 134 6.64 2.93 -7.34
C VAL A 134 6.74 1.59 -8.07
N THR A 135 6.56 0.49 -7.34
CA THR A 135 6.76 -0.88 -7.81
C THR A 135 5.52 -1.72 -7.48
N PRO A 136 5.11 -2.65 -8.36
CA PRO A 136 3.95 -3.48 -8.11
C PRO A 136 4.17 -4.41 -6.92
N LEU A 137 3.09 -4.66 -6.18
CA LEU A 137 3.05 -5.67 -5.13
C LEU A 137 2.51 -7.01 -5.69
N PRO A 138 3.03 -8.16 -5.24
CA PRO A 138 4.12 -8.34 -4.27
C PRO A 138 5.50 -8.05 -4.88
N PHE A 139 6.47 -7.64 -4.06
CA PHE A 139 7.87 -7.47 -4.51
C PHE A 139 8.54 -8.80 -4.87
N TYR A 140 8.11 -9.87 -4.20
CA TYR A 140 8.58 -11.22 -4.48
C TYR A 140 7.40 -12.18 -4.58
N ARG A 141 7.40 -12.99 -5.64
CA ARG A 141 6.49 -14.12 -5.79
C ARG A 141 7.31 -15.32 -6.22
N ARG A 142 7.23 -16.41 -5.44
CA ARG A 142 7.78 -17.70 -5.87
C ARG A 142 7.02 -18.18 -7.10
N ALA A 143 7.73 -18.53 -8.17
CA ALA A 143 7.13 -19.22 -9.30
C ALA A 143 6.47 -20.51 -8.82
N ARG A 144 5.25 -20.78 -9.30
CA ARG A 144 4.61 -22.09 -9.11
C ARG A 144 4.95 -22.89 -10.36
N ASP A 145 5.71 -23.96 -10.17
CA ASP A 145 5.85 -25.03 -11.16
C ASP A 145 4.52 -25.79 -11.31
#